data_AF-A0A8T3MMW6-F1
#
_entry.id   AF-A0A8T3MMW6-F1
#
_cell.length_a   1.000
_cell.length_b   1.000
_cell.length_c   1.000
_cell.angle_alpha   90.00
_cell.angle_beta   90.00
_cell.angle_gamma   90.00
#
_symmetry.space_group_name_H-M   'P 1'
#
loop_
_entity.id
_entity.type
_entity.pdbx_description
1 polymer ?
#
loop_
_entity_poly.entity_id
_entity_poly.type
_entity_poly.pdbx_seq_one_letter_code
_entity_poly.pdbx_strand_id
1 'polypeptide(L)'
;MRIRRLRLKEFRRYRDLEIDLAPGLTVVRGPNEAGKSTIQRAIELAITRRATSGANDLESLRPWDAPADARSVIALDFEQDEEDGTRTGTVEKVFAGSKGTVDLRYDGPPITDPA
;
A
#
# COMPACT_ATOMS: atom_id res chain seq x y z
N MET A 1 -5.20 15.90 0.91
CA MET A 1 -4.63 14.58 1.28
C MET A 1 -3.17 14.54 0.88
N ARG A 2 -2.27 14.16 1.79
CA ARG A 2 -0.84 13.96 1.55
C ARG A 2 -0.40 12.60 2.12
N ILE A 3 0.31 11.81 1.32
CA ILE A 3 0.92 10.54 1.78
C ILE A 3 2.25 10.87 2.44
N ARG A 4 2.46 10.37 3.66
CA ARG A 4 3.65 10.58 4.47
C ARG A 4 4.61 9.40 4.41
N ARG A 5 4.08 8.18 4.34
CA ARG A 5 4.87 6.96 4.38
C ARG A 5 4.25 5.86 3.53
N LEU A 6 5.10 5.09 2.85
CA LEU A 6 4.76 3.84 2.18
C LEU A 6 5.50 2.69 2.86
N ARG A 7 4.79 1.62 3.19
CA ARG A 7 5.36 0.34 3.62
C ARG A 7 4.89 -0.78 2.69
N LEU A 8 5.81 -1.62 2.26
CA LEU A 8 5.55 -2.80 1.43
C LEU A 8 6.07 -4.05 2.12
N LYS A 9 5.28 -5.13 2.12
CA LYS A 9 5.76 -6.46 2.50
C LYS A 9 5.37 -7.48 1.45
N GLU A 10 6.28 -8.38 1.13
CA GLU A 10 6.08 -9.45 0.14
C GLU A 10 5.41 -8.91 -1.14
N PHE A 11 5.98 -7.82 -1.69
CA PHE A 11 5.40 -7.09 -2.82
C PHE A 11 6.41 -6.98 -3.97
N ARG A 12 6.18 -7.78 -5.02
CA ARG A 12 7.06 -7.96 -6.17
C ARG A 12 8.49 -8.20 -5.71
N ARG A 13 9.44 -7.32 -6.04
CA ARG A 13 10.84 -7.48 -5.64
C ARG A 13 11.13 -7.14 -4.18
N TYR A 14 10.20 -6.48 -3.48
CA TYR A 14 10.42 -5.99 -2.12
C TYR A 14 9.88 -7.00 -1.11
N ARG A 15 10.78 -7.56 -0.29
CA ARG A 15 10.41 -8.38 0.88
C ARG A 15 9.90 -7.51 2.02
N ASP A 16 10.66 -6.45 2.30
CA ASP A 16 10.30 -5.37 3.22
C ASP A 16 10.87 -4.06 2.65
N LEU A 17 10.04 -3.01 2.62
CA LEU A 17 10.44 -1.67 2.18
C LEU A 17 9.63 -0.63 2.94
N GLU A 18 10.32 0.35 3.50
CA GLU A 18 9.72 1.54 4.12
C GLU A 18 10.30 2.80 3.48
N ILE A 19 9.43 3.73 3.07
CA ILE A 19 9.82 5.01 2.46
C ILE A 19 9.03 6.13 3.13
N ASP A 20 9.75 7.09 3.72
CA ASP A 20 9.21 8.39 4.09
C ASP A 20 9.14 9.30 2.85
N LEU A 21 7.98 9.91 2.63
CA LEU A 21 7.71 10.81 1.52
C LEU A 21 7.79 12.26 1.99
N ALA A 22 8.54 13.07 1.25
CA ALA A 22 8.68 14.49 1.54
C ALA A 22 7.36 15.25 1.31
N PRO A 23 7.11 16.33 2.07
CA PRO A 23 6.07 17.27 1.69
C PRO A 23 6.36 17.86 0.30
N GLY A 24 5.33 17.94 -0.55
CA GLY A 24 5.47 18.40 -1.94
C GLY A 24 5.97 17.29 -2.88
N LEU A 25 7.24 17.35 -3.29
CA LEU A 25 7.80 16.50 -4.33
C LEU A 25 8.82 15.50 -3.78
N THR A 26 8.59 14.21 -4.01
CA THR A 26 9.57 13.14 -3.76
C THR A 26 10.06 12.57 -5.10
N VAL A 27 11.38 12.51 -5.30
CA VAL A 27 12.01 11.93 -6.51
C VAL A 27 12.64 10.59 -6.18
N VAL A 28 12.14 9.51 -6.78
CA VAL A 28 12.71 8.16 -6.66
C VAL A 28 13.64 7.88 -7.85
N ARG A 29 14.96 7.81 -7.59
CA ARG A 29 15.99 7.55 -8.61
C ARG A 29 16.63 6.17 -8.40
N GLY A 30 17.04 5.54 -9.50
CA GLY A 30 17.81 4.31 -9.51
C GLY A 30 17.95 3.74 -10.92
N PRO A 31 18.79 2.72 -11.13
CA PRO A 31 18.92 2.01 -12.40
C PRO A 31 17.59 1.46 -12.92
N ASN A 32 17.53 1.08 -14.20
CA ASN A 32 16.39 0.33 -14.71
C ASN A 32 16.17 -0.93 -13.86
N GLU A 33 14.90 -1.34 -13.72
CA GLU A 33 14.52 -2.52 -12.92
C GLU A 33 14.83 -2.42 -11.40
N ALA A 34 15.26 -1.25 -10.92
CA ALA A 34 15.46 -0.98 -9.49
C ALA A 34 14.16 -0.92 -8.66
N GLY A 35 13.00 -1.20 -9.26
CA GLY A 35 11.70 -1.24 -8.57
C GLY A 35 10.98 0.11 -8.43
N LYS A 36 11.44 1.16 -9.13
CA LYS A 36 10.79 2.49 -9.11
C LYS A 36 9.30 2.44 -9.51
N SER A 37 8.98 1.77 -10.62
CA SER A 37 7.60 1.58 -11.06
C SER A 37 6.79 0.69 -10.11
N THR A 38 7.46 -0.20 -9.36
CA THR A 38 6.82 -1.01 -8.31
C THR A 38 6.36 -0.13 -7.15
N ILE A 39 7.18 0.84 -6.72
CA ILE A 39 6.82 1.83 -5.69
C ILE A 39 5.60 2.64 -6.13
N GLN A 40 5.65 3.20 -7.35
CA GLN A 40 4.52 3.96 -7.92
C GLN A 40 3.24 3.11 -7.98
N ARG A 41 3.35 1.89 -8.51
CA ARG A 41 2.21 0.96 -8.62
C ARG A 41 1.63 0.59 -7.26
N ALA A 42 2.46 0.47 -6.22
CA ALA A 42 1.96 0.17 -4.89
C ALA A 42 1.07 1.29 -4.34
N ILE A 43 1.48 2.55 -4.50
CA ILE A 43 0.68 3.71 -4.10
C ILE A 43 -0.66 3.73 -4.86
N GLU A 44 -0.63 3.50 -6.17
CA GLU A 44 -1.85 3.43 -7.00
C GLU A 44 -2.82 2.34 -6.51
N LEU A 45 -2.30 1.14 -6.23
CA LEU A 45 -3.10 0.01 -5.76
C LEU A 45 -3.67 0.22 -4.36
N ALA A 46 -2.87 0.81 -3.45
CA ALA A 46 -3.33 1.14 -2.11
C ALA A 46 -4.57 2.04 -2.14
N ILE A 47 -4.63 2.97 -3.09
CA ILE A 47 -5.75 3.93 -3.20
C ILE A 47 -6.91 3.33 -3.99
N THR A 48 -6.65 2.73 -5.15
CA THR A 48 -7.70 2.46 -6.14
C THR A 48 -8.20 1.02 -6.18
N ARG A 49 -7.44 0.07 -5.63
CA ARG A 49 -7.72 -1.36 -5.78
C ARG A 49 -8.32 -1.97 -4.53
N ARG A 50 -9.37 -2.78 -4.71
CA ARG A 50 -9.93 -3.62 -3.65
C ARG A 50 -8.94 -4.73 -3.29
N ALA A 51 -8.73 -4.95 -1.99
CA ALA A 51 -7.89 -6.03 -1.47
C ALA A 51 -8.41 -7.42 -1.90
N THR A 52 -9.71 -7.51 -2.20
CA THR A 52 -10.42 -8.73 -2.63
C THR A 52 -10.39 -9.02 -4.13
N SER A 53 -9.61 -8.24 -4.90
CA SER A 53 -9.51 -8.40 -6.35
C SER A 53 -9.10 -9.82 -6.77
N GLY A 54 -9.59 -10.27 -7.94
CA GLY A 54 -9.39 -11.63 -8.44
C GLY A 54 -7.92 -12.07 -8.55
N ALA A 55 -7.70 -13.39 -8.41
CA ALA A 55 -6.39 -14.01 -8.22
C ALA A 55 -5.33 -13.67 -9.28
N ASN A 56 -5.73 -13.56 -10.56
CA ASN A 56 -4.80 -13.28 -11.66
C ASN A 56 -4.10 -11.92 -11.50
N ASP A 57 -4.80 -10.91 -10.98
CA ASP A 57 -4.21 -9.59 -10.75
C ASP A 57 -3.25 -9.60 -9.53
N LEU A 58 -3.51 -10.47 -8.56
CA LEU A 58 -2.75 -10.57 -7.31
C LEU A 58 -1.48 -11.40 -7.43
N GLU A 59 -1.44 -12.40 -8.31
CA GLU A 59 -0.24 -13.20 -8.55
C GLU A 59 0.92 -12.31 -9.03
N SER A 60 0.61 -11.30 -9.85
CA SER A 60 1.59 -10.29 -10.32
C SER A 60 2.14 -9.37 -9.22
N LEU A 61 1.56 -9.41 -8.01
CA LEU A 61 1.99 -8.60 -6.86
C LEU A 61 2.92 -9.38 -5.93
N ARG A 62 2.93 -10.71 -5.99
CA ARG A 62 3.76 -11.55 -5.12
C ARG A 62 5.21 -11.58 -5.63
N PRO A 63 6.21 -11.71 -4.73
CA PRO A 63 7.56 -12.05 -5.13
C PRO A 63 7.56 -13.39 -5.88
N TRP A 64 8.43 -13.50 -6.87
CA TRP A 64 8.52 -14.67 -7.74
C TRP A 64 8.91 -15.95 -6.97
N ASP A 65 9.64 -15.77 -5.87
CA ASP A 65 10.13 -16.77 -4.95
C ASP A 65 9.38 -16.72 -3.60
N ALA A 66 8.14 -16.23 -3.58
CA ALA A 66 7.33 -16.18 -2.38
C ALA A 66 6.70 -17.55 -2.06
N PRO A 67 6.70 -17.99 -0.78
CA PRO A 67 5.98 -19.20 -0.38
C PRO A 67 4.47 -19.03 -0.60
N ALA A 68 3.75 -20.13 -0.73
CA ALA A 68 2.33 -20.16 -1.12
C ALA A 68 1.40 -19.33 -0.20
N ASP A 69 1.78 -19.16 1.06
CA ASP A 69 1.05 -18.43 2.09
C ASP A 69 1.46 -16.94 2.21
N ALA A 70 2.52 -16.50 1.51
CA ALA A 70 2.95 -15.11 1.51
C ALA A 70 1.84 -14.18 1.02
N ARG A 71 1.61 -13.10 1.77
CA ARG A 71 0.59 -12.09 1.47
C ARG A 71 1.25 -10.76 1.16
N SER A 72 0.93 -10.22 0.00
CA SER A 72 1.39 -8.89 -0.38
C SER A 72 0.65 -7.83 0.42
N VAL A 73 1.39 -7.02 1.17
CA VAL A 73 0.85 -5.96 2.00
C VAL A 73 1.32 -4.61 1.47
N ILE A 74 0.39 -3.66 1.36
CA ILE A 74 0.69 -2.27 1.09
C ILE A 74 0.06 -1.44 2.20
N ALA A 75 0.87 -0.64 2.90
CA ALA A 75 0.38 0.28 3.92
C ALA A 75 0.82 1.72 3.61
N LEU A 76 -0.10 2.66 3.83
CA LEU A 76 0.15 4.09 3.70
C LEU A 76 -0.16 4.79 5.03
N ASP A 77 0.72 5.68 5.44
CA ASP A 77 0.38 6.74 6.40
C ASP A 77 0.08 8.01 5.60
N PHE A 78 -1.01 8.69 5.93
CA PHE A 78 -1.42 9.92 5.25
C PHE A 78 -1.89 10.97 6.25
N GLU A 79 -2.08 12.17 5.73
CA GLU A 79 -2.75 13.27 6.40
C GLU A 79 -3.72 13.98 5.46
N GLN A 80 -4.70 14.64 6.03
CA GLN A 80 -5.73 15.38 5.32
C GLN A 80 -6.04 16.66 6.09
N ASP A 81 -5.97 17.78 5.38
CA ASP A 81 -6.40 19.07 5.90
C ASP A 81 -7.93 19.14 5.85
N GLU A 82 -8.54 19.47 6.99
CA GLU A 82 -9.96 19.74 7.17
C GLU A 82 -10.16 21.15 7.75
N GLU A 83 -11.42 21.59 7.85
CA GLU A 83 -11.76 22.92 8.42
C GLU A 83 -11.24 23.10 9.86
N ASP A 84 -11.28 22.04 10.68
CA ASP A 84 -10.87 22.07 12.09
C ASP A 84 -9.39 21.70 12.33
N GLY A 85 -8.61 21.47 11.27
CA GLY A 85 -7.18 21.16 11.34
C GLY A 85 -6.75 19.96 10.50
N THR A 86 -5.48 19.56 10.63
CA THR A 86 -4.92 18.42 9.91
C THR A 86 -5.16 17.12 10.68
N ARG A 87 -5.81 16.15 10.03
CA ARG A 87 -6.02 14.80 10.54
C ARG A 87 -5.04 13.83 9.94
N THR A 88 -4.75 12.75 10.67
CA THR A 88 -3.86 11.68 10.19
C THR A 88 -4.61 10.37 10.10
N GLY A 89 -4.28 9.58 9.09
CA GLY A 89 -4.82 8.24 8.93
C GLY A 89 -3.79 7.23 8.48
N THR A 90 -4.17 5.97 8.59
CA THR A 90 -3.40 4.83 8.08
C THR A 90 -4.32 3.93 7.29
N VAL A 91 -3.86 3.40 6.16
CA VAL A 91 -4.53 2.31 5.47
C VAL A 91 -3.56 1.18 5.24
N GLU A 92 -3.93 -0.04 5.64
CA GLU A 92 -3.22 -1.26 5.32
C GLU A 92 -4.13 -2.16 4.48
N LYS A 93 -3.60 -2.64 3.35
CA LYS A 93 -4.27 -3.61 2.48
C LYS A 93 -3.45 -4.88 2.40
N VAL A 94 -4.08 -6.00 2.75
CA VAL A 94 -3.53 -7.34 2.54
C VAL A 94 -4.20 -7.92 1.29
N PHE A 95 -3.42 -8.11 0.23
CA PHE A 95 -3.90 -8.63 -1.03
C PHE A 95 -3.87 -10.17 -1.01
N ALA A 96 -5.05 -10.78 -0.83
CA ALA A 96 -5.18 -12.23 -0.61
C ALA A 96 -6.41 -12.86 -1.29
N GLY A 97 -6.85 -12.29 -2.43
CA GLY A 97 -8.00 -12.75 -3.19
C GLY A 97 -9.27 -12.58 -2.36
N SER A 98 -10.16 -13.57 -2.36
CA SER A 98 -11.36 -13.54 -1.51
C SER A 98 -11.09 -13.37 -0.01
N LYS A 99 -9.85 -13.56 0.45
CA LYS A 99 -9.41 -13.36 1.84
C LYS A 99 -8.68 -12.02 2.05
N GLY A 100 -8.68 -11.13 1.08
CA GLY A 100 -8.03 -9.83 1.19
C GLY A 100 -8.70 -8.95 2.25
N THR A 101 -7.91 -8.17 2.98
CA THR A 101 -8.41 -7.33 4.07
C THR A 101 -7.96 -5.88 3.90
N VAL A 102 -8.73 -4.97 4.48
CA VAL A 102 -8.42 -3.55 4.58
C VAL A 102 -8.58 -3.12 6.04
N ASP A 103 -7.54 -2.55 6.64
CA ASP A 103 -7.59 -1.84 7.92
C ASP A 103 -7.36 -0.36 7.62
N LEU A 104 -8.44 0.43 7.61
CA LEU A 104 -8.39 1.89 7.47
C LEU A 104 -8.66 2.51 8.84
N ARG A 105 -7.75 3.36 9.30
CA ARG A 105 -7.90 4.14 10.53
C ARG A 105 -7.86 5.62 10.18
N TYR A 106 -8.95 6.31 10.49
CA TYR A 106 -9.11 7.74 10.28
C TYR A 106 -10.05 8.23 11.39
N ASP A 107 -9.50 8.84 12.43
CA ASP A 107 -10.19 9.33 13.63
C ASP A 107 -11.29 8.40 14.20
N GLY A 108 -10.87 7.29 14.81
CA GLY A 108 -11.77 6.37 15.51
C GLY A 108 -11.37 4.90 15.38
N PRO A 109 -12.26 3.97 15.75
CA PRO A 109 -12.09 2.54 15.52
C PRO A 109 -11.85 2.23 14.04
N PRO A 110 -11.15 1.14 13.70
CA PRO A 110 -10.86 0.78 12.32
C PRO A 110 -12.13 0.65 11.49
N ILE A 111 -12.16 1.31 10.34
CA ILE A 111 -13.19 1.18 9.32
C ILE A 111 -12.78 0.01 8.44
N THR A 112 -13.37 -1.15 8.70
CA THR A 112 -13.25 -2.33 7.86
C THR A 112 -14.42 -2.38 6.90
N ASP A 113 -14.16 -2.31 5.59
CA ASP A 113 -15.20 -2.56 4.58
C ASP A 113 -15.51 -4.07 4.58
N PRO A 114 -16.76 -4.51 4.82
CA PRO A 114 -17.12 -5.91 4.68
C PRO A 114 -16.95 -6.33 3.22
N ALA A 115 -16.28 -7.47 3.02
CA ALA A 115 -15.95 -8.03 1.71
C ALA A 115 -17.16 -8.25 0.80
#